data_AF-A0A952J6J3-F1
#
_entry.id   AF-A0A952J6J3-F1
#
_cell.length_a   1.000
_cell.length_b   1.000
_cell.length_c   1.000
_cell.angle_alpha   90.00
_cell.angle_beta   90.00
_cell.angle_gamma   90.00
#
_symmetry.space_group_name_H-M   'P 1'
#
loop_
_entity.id
_entity.type
_entity.pdbx_description
1 polymer ?
#
loop_
_entity_poly.entity_id
_entity_poly.type
_entity_poly.pdbx_seq_one_letter_code
_entity_poly.pdbx_strand_id
1 'polypeptide(L)'
;MKTTFCIALLIALAACSNTGKDGFSIGFSKGVKADLRTGAKTTYSGFAVENIYLVNADDQQLGSNELPLNSKFSVVYEGVANYTQKEGKVFPGLSMEVTDEAGNFILNEADLFSSYTDGFEAETASVLRGTVTVGEPMQAGQSYNCKVRVFDKNSDAELVTTLKFKVKE
;
A
#
# COMPACT_ATOMS: atom_id res chain seq x y z
N MET A 1 -52.52 -13.34 57.28
CA MET A 1 -53.02 -13.00 55.93
C MET A 1 -51.85 -12.41 55.14
N LYS A 2 -51.25 -13.19 54.22
CA LYS A 2 -50.41 -12.70 53.09
C LYS A 2 -49.98 -13.87 52.20
N THR A 3 -50.84 -14.10 51.22
CA THR A 3 -50.68 -14.47 49.80
C THR A 3 -49.33 -15.00 49.26
N THR A 4 -49.38 -16.27 48.89
CA THR A 4 -48.91 -17.03 47.71
C THR A 4 -48.42 -16.26 46.44
N PHE A 5 -47.30 -16.77 45.90
CA PHE A 5 -46.76 -16.85 44.51
C PHE A 5 -46.65 -15.62 43.60
N CYS A 6 -45.45 -15.46 42.98
CA CYS A 6 -45.28 -15.67 41.54
C CYS A 6 -43.79 -15.77 41.16
N ILE A 7 -43.43 -16.88 40.53
CA ILE A 7 -42.15 -17.12 39.85
C ILE A 7 -42.21 -16.44 38.48
N ALA A 8 -41.22 -15.60 38.17
CA ALA A 8 -40.93 -15.17 36.81
C ALA A 8 -39.44 -15.42 36.52
N LEU A 9 -39.22 -16.44 35.69
CA LEU A 9 -37.94 -16.83 35.10
C LEU A 9 -37.49 -15.74 34.12
N LEU A 10 -36.41 -15.02 34.43
CA LEU A 10 -35.78 -14.07 33.51
C LEU A 10 -34.49 -14.69 32.96
N ILE A 11 -34.50 -14.97 31.66
CA ILE A 11 -33.34 -15.47 30.91
C ILE A 11 -32.38 -14.30 30.71
N ALA A 12 -31.17 -14.38 31.29
CA ALA A 12 -30.11 -13.42 31.07
C ALA A 12 -29.42 -13.70 29.72
N LEU A 13 -29.63 -12.84 28.73
CA LEU A 13 -28.74 -12.71 27.59
C LEU A 13 -27.48 -11.97 28.05
N ALA A 14 -26.33 -12.64 27.98
CA ALA A 14 -25.03 -12.06 28.22
C ALA A 14 -24.69 -11.05 27.12
N ALA A 15 -24.76 -9.75 27.44
CA ALA A 15 -24.13 -8.70 26.66
C ALA A 15 -22.74 -8.44 27.25
N CYS A 16 -21.70 -9.01 26.64
CA CYS A 16 -20.33 -8.56 26.88
C CYS A 16 -20.20 -7.15 26.28
N SER A 17 -20.32 -6.13 27.12
CA SER A 17 -19.93 -4.77 26.78
C SER A 17 -18.44 -4.63 27.03
N ASN A 18 -17.64 -4.58 25.96
CA ASN A 18 -16.24 -4.17 26.03
C ASN A 18 -16.20 -2.65 26.22
N THR A 19 -16.27 -2.18 27.47
CA THR A 19 -15.88 -0.81 27.81
C THR A 19 -14.37 -0.74 27.94
N GLY A 20 -13.70 -0.46 26.82
CA GLY A 20 -12.31 0.01 26.76
C GLY A 20 -12.24 1.46 27.23
N LYS A 21 -11.85 1.62 28.49
CA LYS A 21 -11.63 2.81 29.32
C LYS A 21 -10.59 3.85 28.93
N ASP A 22 -9.61 3.54 28.10
CA ASP A 22 -8.34 4.28 28.10
C ASP A 22 -7.90 4.54 26.65
N GLY A 23 -7.92 5.81 26.26
CA GLY A 23 -7.66 6.24 24.88
C GLY A 23 -6.21 6.05 24.46
N PHE A 24 -5.96 5.03 23.63
CA PHE A 24 -5.10 5.08 22.44
C PHE A 24 -5.31 3.77 21.69
N SER A 25 -6.35 3.69 20.84
CA SER A 25 -6.43 2.63 19.85
C SER A 25 -5.41 2.91 18.75
N ILE A 26 -4.18 2.43 18.92
CA ILE A 26 -3.29 2.23 17.78
C ILE A 26 -3.91 1.10 16.99
N GLY A 27 -4.71 1.43 15.99
CA GLY A 27 -5.03 0.47 14.94
C GLY A 27 -3.72 0.10 14.29
N PHE A 28 -3.11 -1.01 14.69
CA PHE A 28 -1.93 -1.55 14.04
C PHE A 28 -2.33 -1.93 12.61
N SER A 29 -2.15 -1.01 11.66
CA SER A 29 -2.38 -1.24 10.23
C SER A 29 -1.20 -1.98 9.62
N LYS A 30 -0.89 -3.15 10.19
CA LYS A 30 0.08 -4.07 9.60
C LYS A 30 -0.64 -5.15 8.81
N GLY A 31 -0.18 -5.44 7.60
CA GLY A 31 -0.77 -6.51 6.81
C GLY A 31 -0.10 -6.74 5.47
N VAL A 32 -0.70 -7.64 4.70
CA VAL A 32 -0.24 -8.01 3.36
C VAL A 32 -1.43 -8.02 2.41
N LYS A 33 -1.28 -7.38 1.23
CA LYS A 33 -2.20 -7.52 0.09
C LYS A 33 -1.47 -8.25 -1.04
N ALA A 34 -2.15 -9.16 -1.71
CA ALA A 34 -1.60 -9.89 -2.86
C ALA A 34 -2.55 -9.76 -4.05
N ASP A 35 -2.01 -9.37 -5.21
CA ASP A 35 -2.71 -9.41 -6.48
C ASP A 35 -2.35 -10.71 -7.19
N LEU A 36 -3.31 -11.63 -7.30
CA LEU A 36 -3.09 -12.94 -7.90
C LEU A 36 -2.98 -12.89 -9.44
N ARG A 37 -3.39 -11.79 -10.09
CA ARG A 37 -3.29 -11.64 -11.56
C ARG A 37 -1.86 -11.34 -11.97
N THR A 38 -1.23 -10.40 -11.26
CA THR A 38 0.14 -9.94 -11.54
C THR A 38 1.18 -10.62 -10.64
N GLY A 39 0.76 -11.29 -9.57
CA GLY A 39 1.66 -11.81 -8.54
C GLY A 39 2.28 -10.72 -7.66
N ALA A 40 1.84 -9.46 -7.78
CA ALA A 40 2.32 -8.39 -6.94
C ALA A 40 1.94 -8.64 -5.47
N LYS A 41 2.86 -8.34 -4.56
CA LYS A 41 2.65 -8.46 -3.12
C LYS A 41 3.00 -7.13 -2.47
N THR A 42 2.11 -6.65 -1.61
CA THR A 42 2.32 -5.43 -0.84
C THR A 42 2.27 -5.72 0.63
N THR A 43 3.32 -5.37 1.36
CA THR A 43 3.28 -5.30 2.82
C THR A 43 3.02 -3.86 3.24
N TYR A 44 2.26 -3.65 4.31
CA TYR A 44 1.98 -2.32 4.84
C TYR A 44 2.11 -2.30 6.35
N SER A 45 2.55 -1.16 6.89
CA SER A 45 2.71 -0.89 8.31
C SER A 45 2.51 0.60 8.57
N GLY A 46 1.66 0.97 9.54
CA GLY A 46 1.45 2.36 9.97
C GLY A 46 0.53 3.16 9.05
N PHE A 47 0.64 2.99 7.74
CA PHE A 47 -0.32 3.57 6.80
C PHE A 47 -1.66 2.82 6.78
N ALA A 48 -2.74 3.55 6.58
CA ALA A 48 -3.97 3.01 6.01
C ALA A 48 -3.91 3.14 4.48
N VAL A 49 -4.48 2.17 3.76
CA VAL A 49 -4.54 2.17 2.28
C VAL A 49 -5.78 1.41 1.81
N GLU A 50 -6.58 2.06 0.96
CA GLU A 50 -7.82 1.48 0.45
C GLU A 50 -7.50 0.48 -0.66
N ASN A 51 -6.89 0.96 -1.74
CA ASN A 51 -6.62 0.17 -2.93
C ASN A 51 -5.16 0.23 -3.34
N ILE A 52 -4.67 -0.90 -3.85
CA ILE A 52 -3.34 -1.02 -4.45
C ILE A 52 -3.53 -1.85 -5.71
N TYR A 53 -3.14 -1.29 -6.84
CA TYR A 53 -3.33 -1.94 -8.14
C TYR A 53 -2.26 -1.49 -9.14
N LEU A 54 -2.07 -2.31 -10.16
CA LEU A 54 -1.15 -2.04 -11.25
C LEU A 54 -1.93 -1.70 -12.50
N VAL A 55 -1.50 -0.66 -13.22
CA VAL A 55 -2.12 -0.21 -14.47
C VAL A 55 -1.09 -0.07 -15.59
N ASN A 56 -1.56 -0.16 -16.84
CA ASN A 56 -0.78 0.21 -18.02
C ASN A 56 -0.77 1.74 -18.24
N ALA A 57 -0.26 2.18 -19.39
CA ALA A 57 -0.22 3.60 -19.76
C ALA A 57 -1.61 4.25 -19.97
N ASP A 58 -2.64 3.44 -20.20
CA ASP A 58 -4.03 3.87 -20.44
C ASP A 58 -4.90 3.76 -19.18
N ASP A 59 -4.27 3.64 -18.00
CA ASP A 59 -4.92 3.45 -16.69
C ASP A 59 -5.81 2.19 -16.58
N GLN A 60 -5.61 1.21 -17.46
CA GLN A 60 -6.28 -0.07 -17.39
C GLN A 60 -5.51 -1.02 -16.46
N GLN A 61 -6.24 -1.70 -15.56
CA GLN A 61 -5.62 -2.68 -14.67
C GLN A 61 -4.92 -3.79 -15.45
N LEU A 62 -3.71 -4.14 -15.01
CA LEU A 62 -2.96 -5.23 -15.61
C LEU A 62 -3.66 -6.58 -15.36
N GLY A 63 -3.75 -7.40 -16.41
CA GLY A 63 -4.28 -8.76 -16.33
C GLY A 63 -3.22 -9.82 -16.05
N SER A 64 -1.93 -9.50 -16.18
CA SER A 64 -0.80 -10.39 -15.96
C SER A 64 0.47 -9.61 -15.62
N ASN A 65 1.57 -10.31 -15.34
CA ASN A 65 2.90 -9.74 -15.15
C ASN A 65 3.76 -9.75 -16.43
N GLU A 66 3.14 -9.92 -17.60
CA GLU A 66 3.83 -9.86 -18.88
C GLU A 66 3.65 -8.48 -19.52
N LEU A 67 4.75 -7.72 -19.56
CA LEU A 67 4.75 -6.34 -19.98
C LEU A 67 5.41 -6.19 -21.35
N PRO A 68 4.78 -5.52 -22.32
CA PRO A 68 5.40 -5.26 -23.63
C PRO A 68 6.67 -4.42 -23.48
N LEU A 69 7.67 -4.68 -24.33
CA LEU A 69 8.79 -3.77 -24.53
C LEU A 69 8.27 -2.44 -25.08
N ASN A 70 8.93 -1.33 -24.74
CA ASN A 70 8.51 0.03 -25.08
C ASN A 70 7.16 0.43 -24.49
N SER A 71 6.80 -0.11 -23.32
CA SER A 71 5.58 0.22 -22.61
C SER A 71 5.84 0.88 -21.26
N LYS A 72 4.76 1.21 -20.54
CA LYS A 72 4.82 1.68 -19.17
C LYS A 72 3.80 0.94 -18.33
N PHE A 73 4.13 0.75 -17.06
CA PHE A 73 3.17 0.38 -16.05
C PHE A 73 3.36 1.24 -14.80
N SER A 74 2.30 1.36 -14.01
CA SER A 74 2.35 2.07 -12.73
C SER A 74 1.85 1.20 -11.60
N VAL A 75 2.48 1.35 -10.43
CA VAL A 75 1.90 0.91 -9.15
C VAL A 75 1.18 2.11 -8.56
N VAL A 76 -0.12 1.96 -8.29
CA VAL A 76 -0.98 3.01 -7.74
C VAL A 76 -1.42 2.63 -6.34
N TYR A 77 -1.25 3.55 -5.41
CA TYR A 77 -1.74 3.47 -4.04
C TYR A 77 -2.82 4.54 -3.87
N GLU A 78 -4.03 4.13 -3.50
CA GLU A 78 -5.19 5.01 -3.40
C GLU A 78 -5.77 4.94 -1.99
N GLY A 79 -6.21 6.10 -1.49
CA GLY A 79 -6.69 6.26 -0.13
C GLY A 79 -5.60 6.09 0.92
N VAL A 80 -4.37 6.54 0.64
CA VAL A 80 -3.27 6.51 1.61
C VAL A 80 -3.55 7.52 2.73
N ALA A 81 -3.55 7.04 3.96
CA ALA A 81 -3.84 7.86 5.14
C ALA A 81 -2.99 7.43 6.35
N ASN A 82 -3.16 8.13 7.48
CA ASN A 82 -2.33 8.01 8.70
C ASN A 82 -0.88 8.52 8.57
N TYR A 83 -0.68 9.56 7.76
CA TYR A 83 0.57 10.32 7.77
C TYR A 83 0.80 11.02 9.11
N THR A 84 2.06 11.11 9.52
CA THR A 84 2.48 12.01 10.59
C THR A 84 2.63 13.42 10.04
N GLN A 85 1.69 14.28 10.42
CA GLN A 85 1.69 15.67 9.98
C GLN A 85 2.75 16.48 10.73
N LYS A 86 3.42 17.36 9.99
CA LYS A 86 4.28 18.41 10.54
C LYS A 86 3.81 19.74 9.98
N GLU A 87 3.41 20.66 10.86
CA GLU A 87 2.94 21.99 10.48
C GLU A 87 1.76 21.95 9.48
N GLY A 88 0.87 20.97 9.64
CA GLY A 88 -0.29 20.76 8.75
C GLY A 88 0.04 20.12 7.40
N LYS A 89 1.31 19.78 7.14
CA LYS A 89 1.76 19.12 5.91
C LYS A 89 2.17 17.67 6.17
N VAL A 90 2.15 16.87 5.11
CA VAL A 90 2.65 15.49 5.09
C VAL A 90 3.82 15.37 4.12
N PHE A 91 4.71 14.42 4.39
CA PHE A 91 5.98 14.30 3.67
C PHE A 91 6.16 12.85 3.20
N PRO A 92 5.38 12.39 2.21
CA PRO A 92 5.60 11.09 1.59
C PRO A 92 6.97 11.07 0.90
N GLY A 93 7.60 9.90 0.94
CA GLY A 93 8.66 9.49 0.04
C GLY A 93 8.21 8.30 -0.80
N LEU A 94 8.79 8.15 -1.98
CA LEU A 94 8.54 7.02 -2.86
C LEU A 94 9.87 6.55 -3.47
N SER A 95 10.36 5.40 -3.02
CA SER A 95 11.52 4.75 -3.61
C SER A 95 11.09 3.72 -4.64
N MET A 96 11.93 3.51 -5.66
CA MET A 96 11.65 2.58 -6.74
C MET A 96 12.94 1.92 -7.22
N GLU A 97 12.95 0.60 -7.16
CA GLU A 97 14.07 -0.24 -7.57
C GLU A 97 13.57 -1.21 -8.65
N VAL A 98 14.35 -1.35 -9.73
CA VAL A 98 14.19 -2.44 -10.69
C VAL A 98 15.52 -3.15 -10.84
N THR A 99 15.52 -4.47 -10.74
CA THR A 99 16.70 -5.31 -10.89
C THR A 99 16.48 -6.41 -11.93
N ASP A 100 17.56 -6.86 -12.56
CA ASP A 100 17.55 -8.10 -13.35
C ASP A 100 17.49 -9.36 -12.44
N GLU A 101 17.49 -10.56 -13.03
CA GLU A 101 17.48 -11.80 -12.25
C GLU A 101 18.78 -12.07 -11.47
N ALA A 102 19.88 -11.43 -11.84
CA ALA A 102 21.15 -11.50 -11.12
C ALA A 102 21.23 -10.48 -9.96
N GLY A 103 20.26 -9.58 -9.85
CA GLY A 103 20.19 -8.54 -8.83
C GLY A 103 20.91 -7.24 -9.20
N ASN A 104 21.33 -7.07 -10.45
CA ASN A 104 21.92 -5.80 -10.90
C ASN A 104 20.82 -4.75 -11.05
N PHE A 105 21.07 -3.54 -10.56
CA PHE A 105 20.13 -2.44 -10.68
C PHE A 105 20.01 -1.95 -12.13
N ILE A 106 18.77 -1.95 -12.62
CA ILE A 106 18.32 -1.28 -13.84
C ILE A 106 17.81 0.13 -13.50
N LEU A 107 17.11 0.26 -12.37
CA LEU A 107 16.62 1.51 -11.80
C LEU A 107 16.85 1.45 -10.29
N ASN A 108 17.31 2.55 -9.70
CA ASN A 108 17.49 2.65 -8.25
C ASN A 108 17.28 4.10 -7.79
N GLU A 109 16.02 4.46 -7.56
CA GLU A 109 15.62 5.78 -7.08
C GLU A 109 15.27 5.71 -5.61
N ALA A 110 16.06 6.41 -4.78
CA ALA A 110 15.88 6.40 -3.33
C ALA A 110 14.63 7.16 -2.88
N ASP A 111 14.30 8.26 -3.56
CA ASP A 111 13.09 9.05 -3.29
C ASP A 111 12.73 9.95 -4.49
N LEU A 112 11.72 9.53 -5.24
CA LEU A 112 11.14 10.28 -6.36
C LEU A 112 10.49 11.60 -5.93
N PHE A 113 10.19 11.77 -4.64
CA PHE A 113 9.60 13.00 -4.09
C PHE A 113 10.61 13.85 -3.32
N SER A 114 11.91 13.59 -3.47
CA SER A 114 12.98 14.31 -2.75
C SER A 114 13.02 15.81 -3.05
N SER A 115 12.58 16.23 -4.25
CA SER A 115 12.51 17.64 -4.65
C SER A 115 11.33 18.41 -4.04
N TYR A 116 10.35 17.72 -3.44
CA TYR A 116 9.18 18.35 -2.80
C TYR A 116 9.45 18.58 -1.31
N THR A 117 10.15 19.66 -1.01
CA THR A 117 10.57 19.99 0.37
C THR A 117 9.49 20.65 1.20
N ASP A 118 8.47 21.24 0.57
CA ASP A 118 7.41 21.99 1.27
C ASP A 118 6.29 21.10 1.82
N GLY A 119 6.37 19.80 1.53
CA GLY A 119 5.33 18.83 1.87
C GLY A 119 4.05 19.01 1.07
N PHE A 120 3.05 18.21 1.40
CA PHE A 120 1.76 18.15 0.71
C PHE A 120 0.62 18.30 1.71
N GLU A 121 -0.54 18.71 1.21
CA GLU A 121 -1.79 18.46 1.93
C GLU A 121 -2.04 16.94 1.98
N ALA A 122 -2.58 16.45 3.09
CA ALA A 122 -2.84 15.02 3.26
C ALA A 122 -3.78 14.47 2.18
N GLU A 123 -4.77 15.25 1.75
CA GLU A 123 -5.69 14.89 0.67
C GLU A 123 -4.95 14.73 -0.67
N THR A 124 -4.02 15.64 -0.99
CA THR A 124 -3.18 15.52 -2.20
C THR A 124 -2.28 14.29 -2.16
N ALA A 125 -1.76 13.93 -0.98
CA ALA A 125 -0.93 12.75 -0.78
C ALA A 125 -1.73 11.44 -0.60
N SER A 126 -3.06 11.46 -0.77
CA SER A 126 -3.90 10.27 -0.64
C SER A 126 -3.79 9.32 -1.84
N VAL A 127 -3.28 9.81 -2.97
CA VAL A 127 -3.02 9.01 -4.18
C VAL A 127 -1.56 9.14 -4.58
N LEU A 128 -0.84 8.03 -4.59
CA LEU A 128 0.58 7.97 -4.95
C LEU A 128 0.79 7.00 -6.10
N ARG A 129 1.70 7.36 -7.02
CA ARG A 129 1.96 6.59 -8.23
C ARG A 129 3.46 6.51 -8.51
N GLY A 130 3.97 5.29 -8.68
CA GLY A 130 5.30 5.03 -9.23
C GLY A 130 5.18 4.40 -10.61
N THR A 131 5.82 4.98 -11.63
CA THR A 131 5.74 4.52 -13.02
C THR A 131 7.09 4.00 -13.50
N VAL A 132 7.10 2.79 -14.06
CA VAL A 132 8.27 2.20 -14.69
C VAL A 132 8.08 2.20 -16.20
N THR A 133 9.10 2.66 -16.93
CA THR A 133 9.18 2.47 -18.38
C THR A 133 9.88 1.14 -18.65
N VAL A 134 9.21 0.26 -19.38
CA VAL A 134 9.78 -1.01 -19.84
C VAL A 134 10.46 -0.73 -21.18
N GLY A 135 11.76 -0.52 -21.12
CA GLY A 135 12.61 -0.21 -22.28
C GLY A 135 14.05 -0.47 -21.93
N GLU A 136 14.99 -0.01 -22.76
CA GLU A 136 16.42 -0.20 -22.51
C GLU A 136 16.82 0.23 -21.08
N PRO A 137 17.65 -0.56 -20.37
CA PRO A 137 18.36 -1.76 -20.81
C PRO A 137 17.57 -3.08 -20.68
N MET A 138 16.27 -3.04 -20.38
CA MET A 138 15.44 -4.24 -20.31
C MET A 138 15.24 -4.87 -21.70
N GLN A 139 15.26 -6.19 -21.76
CA GLN A 139 15.18 -6.99 -22.99
C GLN A 139 13.99 -7.94 -22.96
N ALA A 140 13.36 -8.11 -24.13
CA ALA A 140 12.28 -9.08 -24.32
C ALA A 140 12.75 -10.51 -23.99
N GLY A 141 11.83 -11.31 -23.45
CA GLY A 141 12.09 -12.68 -23.00
C GLY A 141 12.67 -12.77 -21.59
N GLN A 142 13.22 -11.69 -21.04
CA GLN A 142 13.81 -11.68 -19.69
C GLN A 142 12.80 -11.29 -18.60
N SER A 143 13.14 -11.64 -17.36
CA SER A 143 12.37 -11.26 -16.17
C SER A 143 13.14 -10.25 -15.30
N TYR A 144 12.39 -9.44 -14.59
CA TYR A 144 12.91 -8.38 -13.71
C TYR A 144 12.12 -8.35 -12.42
N ASN A 145 12.75 -7.82 -11.36
CA ASN A 145 12.10 -7.59 -10.08
C ASN A 145 11.94 -6.09 -9.87
N CYS A 146 10.71 -5.65 -9.69
CA CYS A 146 10.36 -4.28 -9.30
C CYS A 146 10.00 -4.25 -7.81
N LYS A 147 10.53 -3.27 -7.09
CA LYS A 147 10.18 -2.97 -5.70
C LYS A 147 9.88 -1.47 -5.60
N VAL A 148 8.69 -1.16 -5.12
CA VAL A 148 8.25 0.21 -4.85
C VAL A 148 8.00 0.33 -3.36
N ARG A 149 8.57 1.34 -2.72
CA ARG A 149 8.32 1.64 -1.31
C ARG A 149 7.77 3.05 -1.16
N VAL A 150 6.57 3.16 -0.63
CA VAL A 150 6.03 4.42 -0.11
C VAL A 150 6.35 4.49 1.36
N PHE A 151 6.84 5.63 1.84
CA PHE A 151 7.18 5.84 3.25
C PHE A 151 6.81 7.24 3.72
N ASP A 152 6.48 7.39 4.99
CA ASP A 152 6.35 8.70 5.62
C ASP A 152 7.72 9.16 6.11
N LYS A 153 8.17 10.35 5.71
CA LYS A 153 9.47 10.89 6.16
C LYS A 153 9.47 11.29 7.63
N ASN A 154 8.29 11.38 8.25
CA ASN A 154 8.13 11.78 9.65
C ASN A 154 7.75 10.63 10.60
N SER A 155 7.71 9.38 10.12
CA SER A 155 7.42 8.20 10.94
C SER A 155 7.98 6.91 10.33
N ASP A 156 7.72 5.77 10.97
CA ASP A 156 8.09 4.45 10.45
C ASP A 156 6.99 3.84 9.54
N ALA A 157 6.00 4.64 9.12
CA ALA A 157 4.92 4.16 8.25
C ALA A 157 5.44 3.87 6.83
N GLU A 158 5.09 2.70 6.29
CA GLU A 158 5.50 2.29 4.95
C GLU A 158 4.53 1.32 4.26
N LEU A 159 4.53 1.37 2.93
CA LEU A 159 3.97 0.39 2.01
C LEU A 159 5.12 -0.13 1.14
N VAL A 160 5.29 -1.44 1.02
CA VAL A 160 6.33 -2.04 0.17
C VAL A 160 5.68 -3.03 -0.78
N THR A 161 5.66 -2.69 -2.07
CA THR A 161 5.15 -3.53 -3.16
C THR A 161 6.31 -4.18 -3.90
N THR A 162 6.25 -5.49 -4.10
CA THR A 162 7.18 -6.26 -4.93
C THR A 162 6.44 -6.93 -6.08
N LEU A 163 7.03 -6.91 -7.27
CA LEU A 163 6.51 -7.52 -8.49
C LEU A 163 7.67 -8.18 -9.25
N LYS A 164 7.54 -9.46 -9.59
CA LYS A 164 8.35 -10.07 -10.66
C LYS A 164 7.57 -9.99 -11.96
N PHE A 165 8.14 -9.37 -12.99
CA PHE A 165 7.51 -9.24 -14.30
C PHE A 165 8.41 -9.76 -15.42
N LYS A 166 7.80 -10.17 -16.52
CA LYS A 166 8.49 -10.63 -17.73
C LYS A 166 8.26 -9.62 -18.84
N VAL A 167 9.32 -9.30 -19.58
CA VAL A 167 9.20 -8.46 -20.78
C VAL A 167 8.87 -9.32 -21.98
N LYS A 168 7.84 -8.94 -22.74
CA LYS A 168 7.47 -9.55 -24.02
C LYS A 168 7.71 -8.58 -25.17
N GLU A 169 7.79 -9.11 -26.38
CA GLU A 169 7.84 -8.30 -27.61
C GLU A 169 6.56 -7.48 -27.81
#